data_AF-A0A843KUI0-F1
#
_entry.id   AF-A0A843KUI0-F1
#
_cell.length_a   1.000
_cell.length_b   1.000
_cell.length_c   1.000
_cell.angle_alpha   90.00
_cell.angle_beta   90.00
_cell.angle_gamma   90.00
#
_symmetry.space_group_name_H-M   'P 1'
#
loop_
_entity.id
_entity.type
_entity.pdbx_description
1 polymer ?
#
loop_
_entity_poly.entity_id
_entity_poly.type
_entity_poly.pdbx_seq_one_letter_code
_entity_poly.pdbx_strand_id
1 'polypeptide(L)' 'MSLTGYSDLVARLKDRGARVVALQFPAGLKRKATEVACTLKDEGFEVIVSGDPCYGACDLAV' A
#
# COMPACT_ATOMS: atom_id res chain seq x y z
N MET A 1 4.46 6.81 20.27
CA MET A 1 5.10 5.73 19.48
C MET A 1 4.02 4.74 19.09
N SER A 2 3.54 4.83 17.86
CA SER A 2 2.40 4.01 17.41
C SER A 2 2.83 2.57 17.19
N LEU A 3 2.29 1.64 17.99
CA LEU A 3 2.36 0.20 17.79
C LEU A 3 1.18 -0.24 16.90
N THR A 4 1.08 0.25 15.66
CA THR A 4 -0.01 -0.11 14.73
C THR A 4 0.49 -0.59 13.36
N GLY A 5 -0.04 -1.73 12.93
CA GLY A 5 -0.30 -2.19 11.55
C GLY A 5 0.86 -2.37 10.55
N TYR A 6 1.57 -1.29 10.23
CA TYR A 6 2.33 -1.16 8.97
C TYR A 6 3.77 -0.65 9.15
N SER A 7 4.27 -0.56 10.38
CA SER A 7 5.64 -0.09 10.67
C SER A 7 6.73 -0.91 9.97
N ASP A 8 6.59 -2.25 9.92
CA ASP A 8 7.50 -3.13 9.18
C ASP A 8 7.47 -2.86 7.66
N LEU A 9 6.27 -2.61 7.10
CA LEU A 9 6.12 -2.25 5.68
C LEU A 9 6.83 -0.93 5.37
N VAL A 10 6.64 0.09 6.20
CA VAL A 10 7.28 1.41 6.05
C VAL A 10 8.80 1.28 6.11
N ALA A 11 9.33 0.54 7.09
CA ALA A 11 10.77 0.32 7.22
C ALA A 11 11.35 -0.34 5.95
N ARG A 12 10.73 -1.42 5.47
CA ARG A 12 11.16 -2.11 4.24
C ARG A 12 11.11 -1.23 3.00
N LEU A 13 10.11 -0.34 2.89
CA LEU A 13 10.01 0.60 1.77
C LEU A 13 11.11 1.67 1.83
N LYS A 14 11.40 2.22 3.02
CA LYS A 14 12.48 3.19 3.23
C LYS A 14 13.85 2.56 2.95
N ASP A 15 14.10 1.34 3.41
CA ASP A 15 15.34 0.61 3.16
C ASP A 15 15.58 0.34 1.67
N ARG A 16 14.50 0.17 0.90
CA ARG A 16 14.55 0.03 -0.56
C ARG A 16 14.69 1.37 -1.30
N GLY A 17 14.66 2.50 -0.58
CA GLY A 17 14.67 3.84 -1.17
C GLY A 17 13.43 4.16 -2.01
N ALA A 18 12.30 3.48 -1.75
CA ALA A 18 11.07 3.71 -2.49
C ALA A 18 10.55 5.12 -2.26
N ARG A 19 10.10 5.79 -3.33
CA ARG A 19 9.47 7.12 -3.27
C ARG A 19 8.00 7.06 -3.65
N VAL A 20 7.68 6.20 -4.62
CA VAL A 20 6.32 5.96 -5.12
C VAL A 20 5.95 4.50 -4.83
N VAL A 21 4.74 4.27 -4.34
CA VAL A 21 4.22 2.95 -3.98
C VAL A 21 2.87 2.73 -4.64
N ALA A 22 2.76 1.67 -5.45
CA ALA A 22 1.48 1.20 -5.98
C ALA A 22 0.85 0.18 -5.02
N LEU A 23 -0.42 0.34 -4.70
CA LEU A 23 -1.20 -0.57 -3.86
C LEU A 23 -2.29 -1.25 -4.70
N GLN A 24 -2.34 -2.58 -4.62
CA GLN A 24 -3.38 -3.40 -5.25
C GLN A 24 -4.11 -4.19 -4.17
N PHE A 25 -5.44 -4.26 -4.28
CA PHE A 25 -6.29 -4.95 -3.32
C PHE A 25 -7.33 -5.81 -4.02
N PRO A 26 -7.59 -7.05 -3.55
CA PRO A 26 -8.75 -7.79 -3.98
C PRO A 26 -10.04 -7.10 -3.53
N ALA A 27 -11.16 -7.41 -4.18
CA ALA A 27 -12.44 -6.71 -3.97
C ALA A 27 -12.84 -6.59 -2.48
N GLY A 28 -12.64 -7.66 -1.69
CA GLY A 28 -12.96 -7.67 -0.26
C GLY A 28 -12.13 -6.70 0.59
N LEU A 29 -10.96 -6.29 0.11
CA LEU A 29 -10.02 -5.41 0.82
C LEU A 29 -9.98 -3.99 0.26
N LYS A 30 -10.62 -3.69 -0.88
CA LYS A 30 -10.61 -2.33 -1.46
C LYS A 30 -11.10 -1.24 -0.49
N ARG A 31 -12.00 -1.56 0.44
CA ARG A 31 -12.45 -0.62 1.49
C ARG A 31 -11.33 -0.18 2.45
N LYS A 32 -10.29 -1.00 2.63
CA LYS A 32 -9.11 -0.68 3.45
C LYS A 32 -8.03 0.08 2.67
N ALA A 33 -8.16 0.20 1.35
CA ALA A 33 -7.13 0.81 0.52
C ALA A 33 -6.82 2.25 0.94
N THR A 34 -7.86 3.03 1.27
CA THR A 34 -7.71 4.41 1.74
C THR A 34 -6.93 4.50 3.06
N GLU A 35 -7.18 3.61 4.01
CA GLU A 35 -6.47 3.58 5.31
C GLU A 35 -4.97 3.34 5.12
N VAL A 36 -4.61 2.34 4.32
CA VAL A 36 -3.21 2.00 4.01
C VAL A 36 -2.55 3.13 3.23
N ALA A 37 -3.25 3.69 2.25
CA ALA A 37 -2.73 4.78 1.44
C ALA A 37 -2.46 6.05 2.27
N CYS A 38 -3.37 6.43 3.19
CA CYS A 38 -3.15 7.55 4.09
C CYS A 38 -1.95 7.30 5.00
N THR A 39 -1.83 6.10 5.57
CA THR A 39 -0.69 5.75 6.44
C THR A 39 0.64 5.90 5.71
N LEU A 40 0.74 5.43 4.47
CA LEU A 40 1.97 5.57 3.67
C LEU A 40 2.20 7.02 3.23
N LYS A 41 1.15 7.78 2.92
CA LYS A 41 1.28 9.21 2.60
C LYS A 41 1.80 10.02 3.79
N ASP A 42 1.31 9.75 5.00
CA ASP A 42 1.76 10.40 6.23
C ASP A 42 3.25 10.10 6.52
N GLU A 43 3.76 8.96 6.05
CA GLU A 43 5.17 8.58 6.12
C GLU A 43 6.03 9.18 4.98
N GLY A 44 5.43 9.95 4.07
CA GLY A 44 6.12 10.71 3.02
C GLY A 44 6.21 10.01 1.66
N PHE A 45 5.48 8.92 1.44
CA PHE A 45 5.44 8.24 0.14
C PHE A 45 4.40 8.87 -0.79
N GLU A 46 4.69 8.90 -2.08
CA GLU A 46 3.66 9.05 -3.11
C GLU A 46 2.95 7.69 -3.29
N VAL A 47 1.62 7.68 -3.27
CA VAL A 47 0.84 6.44 -3.27
C VAL A 47 -0.19 6.44 -4.38
N ILE A 48 -0.17 5.38 -5.20
CA ILE A 48 -1.12 5.10 -6.27
C ILE A 48 -1.93 3.86 -5.86
N VAL A 49 -3.26 3.91 -5.99
CA VAL A 49 -4.13 2.75 -5.71
C VAL A 49 -4.70 2.24 -7.03
N SER A 50 -4.46 0.96 -7.35
CA SER A 50 -5.04 0.34 -8.54
C SER A 50 -6.56 0.24 -8.42
N GLY A 51 -7.24 0.83 -9.41
CA GLY A 51 -8.70 0.78 -9.55
C GLY A 51 -9.20 -0.57 -10.06
N ASP A 52 -8.36 -1.32 -10.76
CA ASP A 52 -8.73 -2.54 -11.46
C ASP A 52 -9.18 -3.65 -10.52
N PRO A 53 -10.07 -4.56 -10.95
CA PRO A 53 -10.31 -5.81 -10.26
C PRO A 53 -8.99 -6.54 -10.00
N CYS A 54 -8.89 -7.22 -8.85
CA CYS A 54 -7.77 -8.09 -8.53
C CYS A 54 -8.35 -9.39 -7.98
N TYR A 55 -8.15 -10.49 -8.69
CA TYR A 55 -8.68 -11.80 -8.31
C TYR A 55 -7.70 -12.64 -7.47
N GLY A 56 -6.43 -12.24 -7.40
CA GLY A 56 -5.42 -12.90 -6.58
C GLY A 56 -3.99 -12.54 -7.00
N ALA A 57 -3.01 -13.28 -6.45
CA ALA A 57 -1.59 -13.05 -6.73
C ALA A 57 -1.18 -13.28 -8.20
N CYS A 58 -2.03 -13.93 -9.00
CA CYS A 58 -1.83 -14.12 -10.43
C CYS A 58 -2.19 -12.89 -11.28
N ASP A 59 -2.87 -11.91 -10.69
CA ASP A 59 -3.49 -10.78 -11.38
C ASP A 59 -2.84 -9.48 -10.91
N LEU A 60 -1.56 -9.32 -11.22
CA LEU A 60 -0.77 -8.15 -10.82
C LEU A 60 -1.11 -6.95 -11.70
N ALA A 61 -1.25 -5.78 -11.07
CA ALA A 61 -1.34 -4.52 -11.80
C ALA A 61 -0.01 -4.27 -12.54
N VAL A 62 -0.09 -4.21 -13.87
CA VAL A 62 1.03 -3.96 -14.80
C VAL A 62 0.96 -2.57 -15.40
#